data_AF-A0A2R6GJF4-F1
#
_entry.id   AF-A0A2R6GJF4-F1
#
_cell.length_a   1.000
_cell.length_b   1.000
_cell.length_c   1.000
_cell.angle_alpha   90.00
_cell.angle_beta   90.00
_cell.angle_gamma   90.00
#
_symmetry.space_group_name_H-M   'P 1'
#
loop_
_entity.id
_entity.type
_entity.pdbx_description
1 polymer ?
#
loop_
_entity_poly.entity_id
_entity_poly.type
_entity_poly.pdbx_seq_one_letter_code
_entity_poly.pdbx_strand_id
1 'polypeptide(L)'
;MTSHDATDVLSPASRHNLHVTDREDLIGVGPWSQTELWRAVRQADDEGAVVVLDYDRERLYLAAAADVSYLPPTALGVAESPGLRVASPRPYDPEDGTAGAAGETVTVAPEFDILVPAFDWEAPDEEWEPPEPEYRQRPTGSPSGAVGG
;
A
#
# COMPACT_ATOMS: atom_id res chain seq x y z
N MET A 1 -15.12 7.94 -16.53
CA MET A 1 -14.91 7.58 -15.11
C MET A 1 -14.77 6.08 -15.06
N THR A 2 -13.53 5.60 -15.17
CA THR A 2 -13.19 4.18 -15.02
C THR A 2 -13.36 3.83 -13.54
N SER A 3 -14.18 2.82 -13.24
CA SER A 3 -14.24 2.24 -11.90
C SER A 3 -12.81 1.87 -11.49
N HIS A 4 -12.29 2.50 -10.43
CA HIS A 4 -11.17 1.92 -9.70
C HIS A 4 -11.65 0.56 -9.20
N ASP A 5 -11.05 -0.50 -9.73
CA ASP A 5 -11.32 -1.84 -9.26
C ASP A 5 -10.87 -1.88 -7.79
N ALA A 6 -11.81 -2.06 -6.86
CA ALA A 6 -11.51 -2.11 -5.43
C ALA A 6 -10.59 -3.31 -5.05
N THR A 7 -10.27 -4.15 -6.05
CA THR A 7 -9.36 -5.28 -5.97
C THR A 7 -7.92 -4.93 -6.39
N ASP A 8 -7.69 -3.76 -6.99
CA ASP A 8 -6.34 -3.34 -7.36
C ASP A 8 -5.53 -3.00 -6.11
N VAL A 9 -4.60 -3.90 -5.78
CA VAL A 9 -3.77 -3.80 -4.57
C VAL A 9 -2.79 -2.63 -4.63
N LEU A 10 -2.49 -2.13 -5.83
CA LEU A 10 -1.59 -0.99 -6.07
C LEU A 10 -2.33 0.34 -6.19
N SER A 11 -3.67 0.34 -6.19
CA SER A 11 -4.46 1.56 -6.15
C SER A 11 -4.07 2.43 -4.94
N PRO A 12 -3.95 3.76 -5.06
CA PRO A 12 -3.69 4.65 -3.92
C PRO A 12 -4.71 4.53 -2.78
N ALA A 13 -5.92 4.02 -3.05
CA ALA A 13 -6.95 3.78 -2.06
C ALA A 13 -6.81 2.42 -1.33
N SER A 14 -5.90 1.55 -1.78
CA SER A 14 -5.65 0.26 -1.14
C SER A 14 -4.81 0.45 0.12
N ARG A 15 -5.23 -0.21 1.21
CA ARG A 15 -4.54 -0.20 2.50
C ARG A 15 -3.22 -0.99 2.52
N HIS A 16 -2.94 -1.74 1.46
CA HIS A 16 -1.82 -2.67 1.38
C HIS A 16 -0.61 -2.07 0.65
N ASN A 17 -0.67 -0.79 0.28
CA ASN A 17 0.45 -0.11 -0.31
C ASN A 17 0.70 1.25 0.34
N LEU A 18 1.93 1.70 0.16
CA LEU A 18 2.38 3.05 0.44
C LEU A 18 2.99 3.59 -0.85
N HIS A 19 2.45 4.69 -1.34
CA HIS A 19 3.06 5.44 -2.44
C HIS A 19 4.16 6.31 -1.86
N VAL A 20 5.39 6.01 -2.26
CA VAL A 20 6.59 6.63 -1.70
C VAL A 20 6.98 7.80 -2.59
N THR A 21 6.74 9.00 -2.07
CA THR A 21 7.06 10.27 -2.71
C THR A 21 8.41 10.80 -2.23
N ASP A 22 8.74 10.53 -0.97
CA ASP A 22 10.00 10.90 -0.37
C ASP A 22 10.48 9.86 0.66
N ARG A 23 11.62 10.14 1.26
CA ARG A 23 12.26 9.22 2.20
C ARG A 23 11.56 9.19 3.55
N GLU A 24 10.89 10.28 3.94
CA GLU A 24 10.19 10.41 5.22
C GLU A 24 8.96 9.52 5.29
N ASP A 25 8.34 9.22 4.14
CA ASP A 25 7.27 8.21 4.01
C ASP A 25 7.65 6.84 4.59
N LEU A 26 8.95 6.49 4.60
CA LEU A 26 9.46 5.17 5.00
C LEU A 26 9.76 5.05 6.51
N ILE A 27 9.40 6.04 7.32
CA ILE A 27 9.66 6.02 8.76
C ILE A 27 8.76 4.97 9.43
N GLY A 28 9.38 4.03 10.14
CA GLY A 28 8.65 3.04 10.95
C GLY A 28 8.03 1.88 10.17
N VAL A 29 8.43 1.70 8.91
CA VAL A 29 7.95 0.60 8.06
C VAL A 29 8.76 -0.66 8.35
N GLY A 30 8.18 -1.58 9.12
CA GLY A 30 8.75 -2.89 9.38
C GLY A 30 10.08 -2.88 10.16
N PRO A 31 10.83 -3.99 10.10
CA PRO A 31 12.12 -4.13 10.78
C PRO A 31 13.29 -3.47 10.05
N TRP A 32 13.11 -3.01 8.81
CA TRP A 32 14.17 -2.41 8.00
C TRP A 32 14.37 -0.93 8.32
N SER A 33 15.59 -0.45 8.14
CA SER A 33 15.88 0.97 8.24
C SER A 33 15.31 1.73 7.04
N GLN A 34 14.97 2.99 7.30
CA GLN A 34 14.55 3.94 6.27
C GLN A 34 15.54 4.02 5.10
N THR A 35 16.84 3.85 5.36
CA THR A 35 17.88 3.89 4.32
C THR A 35 17.79 2.69 3.38
N GLU A 36 17.58 1.50 3.93
CA GLU A 36 17.50 0.25 3.16
C GLU A 36 16.25 0.25 2.28
N LEU A 37 15.10 0.63 2.85
CA LEU A 37 13.86 0.75 2.11
C LEU A 37 13.98 1.82 1.01
N TRP A 38 14.61 2.96 1.30
CA TRP A 38 14.80 4.00 0.29
C TRP A 38 15.62 3.51 -0.90
N ARG A 39 16.71 2.75 -0.66
CA ARG A 39 17.50 2.15 -1.75
C ARG A 39 16.69 1.16 -2.57
N ALA A 40 15.89 0.32 -1.92
CA ALA A 40 15.01 -0.64 -2.60
C ALA A 40 13.99 0.07 -3.49
N VAL A 41 13.33 1.13 -2.99
CA VAL A 41 12.33 1.89 -3.76
C VAL A 41 12.98 2.63 -4.93
N ARG A 42 14.16 3.24 -4.72
CA ARG A 42 14.92 3.88 -5.81
C ARG A 42 15.29 2.89 -6.91
N GLN A 43 15.73 1.69 -6.54
CA GLN A 43 16.00 0.66 -7.53
C GLN A 43 14.72 0.18 -8.23
N ALA A 44 13.61 0.04 -7.49
CA ALA A 44 12.33 -0.34 -8.08
C ALA A 44 11.84 0.70 -9.10
N ASP A 45 12.00 2.00 -8.82
CA ASP A 45 11.70 3.10 -9.73
C ASP A 45 12.49 3.02 -11.03
N ASP A 46 13.82 2.87 -10.93
CA ASP A 46 14.72 2.74 -12.08
C ASP A 46 14.35 1.54 -12.98
N GLU A 47 13.71 0.52 -12.40
CA GLU A 47 13.35 -0.72 -13.07
C GLU A 47 11.85 -0.87 -13.42
N GLY A 48 11.02 0.15 -13.12
CA GLY A 48 9.57 0.08 -13.34
C GLY A 48 8.88 -1.01 -12.50
N ALA A 49 9.36 -1.23 -11.28
CA ALA A 49 8.93 -2.26 -10.34
C ALA A 49 8.33 -1.66 -9.06
N VAL A 50 7.82 -2.54 -8.19
CA VAL A 50 7.41 -2.24 -6.82
C VAL A 50 8.23 -3.05 -5.83
N VAL A 51 8.27 -2.62 -4.57
CA VAL A 51 8.89 -3.40 -3.48
C VAL A 51 7.79 -4.07 -2.67
N VAL A 52 7.86 -5.39 -2.52
CA VAL A 52 6.97 -6.15 -1.64
C VAL A 52 7.68 -6.46 -0.34
N LEU A 53 7.02 -6.15 0.78
CA LEU A 53 7.51 -6.40 2.13
C LEU A 53 6.89 -7.71 2.66
N ASP A 54 7.74 -8.68 2.97
CA ASP A 54 7.36 -9.95 3.61
C ASP A 54 7.81 -9.91 5.06
N TYR A 55 6.92 -9.46 5.93
CA TYR A 55 7.24 -9.23 7.35
C TYR A 55 7.52 -10.54 8.10
N ASP A 56 6.80 -11.62 7.77
CA ASP A 56 6.96 -12.93 8.44
C ASP A 56 8.35 -13.53 8.19
N ARG A 57 8.87 -13.36 6.97
CA ARG A 57 10.19 -13.88 6.59
C ARG A 57 11.29 -12.83 6.71
N GLU A 58 10.94 -11.60 7.07
CA GLU A 58 11.83 -10.43 7.05
C GLU A 58 12.55 -10.31 5.70
N ARG A 59 11.80 -10.43 4.59
CA ARG A 59 12.34 -10.33 3.22
C ARG A 59 11.73 -9.19 2.42
N LEU A 60 12.54 -8.69 1.48
CA LEU A 60 12.14 -7.71 0.48
C LEU A 60 12.17 -8.37 -0.90
N TYR A 61 11.19 -8.05 -1.75
CA TYR A 61 11.20 -8.48 -3.15
C TYR A 61 10.94 -7.31 -4.09
N LEU A 62 11.69 -7.24 -5.19
CA LEU A 62 11.31 -6.41 -6.34
C LEU A 62 10.45 -7.23 -7.29
N ALA A 63 9.33 -6.68 -7.72
CA ALA A 63 8.45 -7.32 -8.70
C ALA A 63 7.85 -6.28 -9.65
N ALA A 64 7.57 -6.68 -10.89
CA ALA A 64 6.79 -5.84 -11.78
C ALA A 64 5.38 -5.62 -11.20
N ALA A 65 4.79 -4.44 -11.40
CA ALA A 65 3.43 -4.14 -10.95
C ALA A 65 2.39 -5.13 -11.51
N ALA A 66 2.61 -5.65 -12.72
CA ALA A 66 1.74 -6.66 -13.33
C ALA A 66 1.89 -8.08 -12.71
N ASP A 67 2.97 -8.33 -11.96
CA ASP A 67 3.27 -9.63 -11.36
C ASP A 67 2.77 -9.76 -9.91
N VAL A 68 2.16 -8.69 -9.36
CA VAL A 68 1.57 -8.69 -8.02
C VAL A 68 0.05 -8.78 -8.10
N SER A 69 -0.54 -9.66 -7.28
CA SER A 69 -1.99 -9.87 -7.27
C SER A 69 -2.47 -10.22 -5.87
N TYR A 70 -3.48 -9.49 -5.40
CA TYR A 70 -4.09 -9.77 -4.10
C TYR A 70 -4.86 -11.09 -4.12
N LEU A 71 -4.65 -11.91 -3.10
CA LEU A 71 -5.40 -13.12 -2.82
C LEU A 71 -6.39 -12.79 -1.68
N PRO A 72 -7.67 -12.55 -2.00
CA PRO A 72 -8.67 -12.27 -0.98
C PRO A 72 -8.93 -13.52 -0.12
N PRO A 73 -9.42 -13.35 1.12
CA PRO A 73 -9.80 -14.47 1.94
C PRO A 73 -10.97 -15.23 1.29
N THR A 74 -10.84 -16.54 1.14
CA THR A 74 -11.90 -17.38 0.56
C THR A 74 -13.03 -17.57 1.58
N ALA A 75 -14.28 -17.32 1.19
CA ALA A 75 -15.41 -17.46 2.10
C ALA A 75 -15.67 -18.93 2.49
N LEU A 76 -15.62 -19.20 3.81
CA LEU A 76 -16.18 -20.34 4.56
C LEU A 76 -15.81 -21.75 4.07
N GLY A 77 -14.72 -22.32 4.62
CA GLY A 77 -14.53 -23.77 4.72
C GLY A 77 -13.09 -24.25 4.55
N VAL A 78 -12.23 -23.45 3.93
CA VAL A 78 -10.79 -23.71 3.80
C VAL A 78 -10.10 -22.37 4.05
N ALA A 79 -9.46 -22.24 5.21
CA ALA A 79 -8.85 -21.00 5.66
C ALA A 79 -7.50 -20.79 4.95
N GLU A 80 -7.53 -20.35 3.70
CA GLU A 80 -6.36 -19.70 3.12
C GLU A 80 -6.36 -18.26 3.60
N SER A 81 -5.34 -17.91 4.40
CA SER A 81 -5.14 -16.54 4.86
C SER A 81 -5.01 -15.60 3.65
N PRO A 82 -5.57 -14.38 3.72
CA PRO A 82 -5.35 -13.40 2.67
C PRO A 82 -3.86 -13.16 2.48
N GLY A 83 -3.46 -12.86 1.25
CA GLY A 83 -2.05 -12.72 0.91
C GLY A 83 -1.83 -11.97 -0.40
N LEU A 84 -0.57 -11.89 -0.78
CA LEU A 84 -0.13 -11.34 -2.05
C LEU A 84 0.58 -12.43 -2.83
N ARG A 85 0.11 -12.72 -4.04
CA ARG A 85 0.86 -13.53 -5.00
C ARG A 85 1.84 -12.64 -5.73
N VAL A 86 3.10 -13.07 -5.81
CA VAL A 86 4.16 -12.41 -6.58
C VAL A 86 4.72 -13.41 -7.58
N ALA A 87 4.49 -13.21 -8.87
CA ALA A 87 4.75 -14.22 -9.90
C ALA A 87 6.24 -14.46 -10.18
N SER A 88 7.03 -13.38 -10.25
CA SER A 88 8.46 -13.39 -10.59
C SER A 88 9.27 -12.57 -9.58
N PRO A 89 9.26 -12.93 -8.28
CA PRO A 89 9.89 -12.14 -7.25
C PRO A 89 11.41 -12.14 -7.43
N ARG A 90 12.04 -10.96 -7.34
CA ARG A 90 13.49 -10.85 -7.18
C ARG A 90 13.81 -10.54 -5.73
N PRO A 91 14.44 -11.46 -4.99
CA PRO A 91 14.81 -11.17 -3.60
C PRO A 91 15.78 -9.99 -3.56
N TYR A 92 15.51 -9.04 -2.69
CA TYR A 92 16.35 -7.88 -2.47
C TYR A 92 17.07 -8.03 -1.13
N ASP A 93 18.39 -7.91 -1.18
CA ASP A 93 19.22 -7.87 0.01
C ASP A 93 19.35 -6.40 0.47
N PRO A 94 18.79 -6.01 1.63
CA PRO A 94 18.85 -4.64 2.12
C PRO A 94 20.26 -4.22 2.57
N GLU A 95 21.08 -5.15 3.04
CA GLU A 95 22.43 -4.87 3.54
C GLU A 95 23.37 -4.54 2.38
N ASP A 96 23.33 -5.37 1.34
CA ASP A 96 24.12 -5.19 0.12
C ASP A 96 23.48 -4.19 -0.85
N GLY A 97 22.18 -3.95 -0.71
CA GLY A 97 21.40 -3.05 -1.56
C GLY A 97 21.22 -3.58 -2.98
N THR A 98 21.10 -4.90 -3.17
CA THR A 98 21.06 -5.53 -4.49
C THR A 98 19.89 -6.49 -4.66
N ALA A 99 19.32 -6.52 -5.87
CA ALA A 99 18.32 -7.50 -6.27
C ALA A 99 18.98 -8.74 -6.89
N GLY A 100 18.57 -9.92 -6.41
CA GLY A 100 18.93 -11.20 -7.00
C GLY A 100 18.18 -11.51 -8.31
N ALA A 101 18.42 -12.70 -8.84
CA ALA A 101 17.69 -13.21 -10.00
C ALA A 101 16.22 -13.47 -9.68
N ALA A 102 15.36 -13.42 -10.70
CA ALA A 102 13.94 -13.74 -10.54
C ALA A 102 13.78 -15.20 -10.10
N GLY A 103 13.02 -15.40 -9.03
CA GLY A 103 12.68 -16.70 -8.47
C GLY A 103 11.33 -17.21 -8.97
N GLU A 104 10.93 -18.36 -8.40
CA GLU A 104 9.59 -18.91 -8.59
C GLU A 104 8.53 -18.06 -7.88
N THR A 105 7.28 -18.19 -8.32
CA THR A 105 6.14 -17.50 -7.70
C THR A 105 6.09 -17.74 -6.19
N VAL A 106 5.92 -16.68 -5.42
CA VAL A 106 5.77 -16.74 -3.96
C VAL A 106 4.42 -16.16 -3.52
N THR A 107 3.90 -16.68 -2.41
CA THR A 107 2.78 -16.08 -1.68
C THR A 107 3.31 -15.44 -0.41
N VAL A 108 3.12 -14.13 -0.28
CA VAL A 108 3.44 -13.36 0.92
C VAL A 108 2.17 -13.23 1.76
N ALA A 109 2.21 -13.76 2.97
CA ALA A 109 1.07 -13.82 3.88
C ALA A 109 1.57 -14.10 5.30
N PRO A 110 0.80 -13.72 6.35
CA PRO A 110 -0.44 -12.94 6.27
C PRO A 110 -0.21 -11.42 6.20
N GLU A 111 0.96 -10.96 6.63
CA GLU A 111 1.30 -9.55 6.75
C GLU A 111 2.26 -9.15 5.63
N PHE A 112 1.85 -8.13 4.87
CA PHE A 112 2.64 -7.55 3.79
C PHE A 112 2.19 -6.12 3.52
N ASP A 113 3.11 -5.32 3.00
CA ASP A 113 2.83 -4.04 2.36
C ASP A 113 3.59 -3.97 1.04
N ILE A 114 3.20 -3.04 0.19
CA ILE A 114 3.83 -2.78 -1.10
C ILE A 114 4.28 -1.32 -1.13
N LEU A 115 5.57 -1.08 -1.34
CA LEU A 115 6.09 0.25 -1.60
C LEU A 115 6.03 0.50 -3.10
N VAL A 116 5.26 1.51 -3.50
CA VAL A 116 5.07 1.91 -4.89
C VAL A 116 5.86 3.20 -5.11
N PRO A 117 6.88 3.22 -5.99
CA PRO A 117 7.55 4.47 -6.34
C PRO A 117 6.54 5.47 -6.91
N ALA A 118 6.52 6.68 -6.36
CA ALA A 118 5.60 7.74 -6.74
C ALA A 118 6.32 9.11 -6.78
N PHE A 119 7.60 9.11 -7.16
CA PHE A 119 8.45 10.32 -7.15
C PHE A 119 8.01 11.39 -8.16
N ASP A 120 7.22 11.00 -9.15
CA ASP A 120 6.62 11.88 -10.15
C ASP A 120 5.29 12.51 -9.69
N TRP A 121 4.76 12.12 -8.52
CA TRP A 121 3.56 12.75 -7.99
C TRP A 121 3.88 14.18 -7.55
N GLU A 122 3.14 15.13 -8.12
CA GLU A 122 3.21 16.52 -7.70
C GLU A 122 2.81 16.60 -6.23
N ALA A 123 3.73 17.09 -5.38
CA ALA A 123 3.36 17.50 -4.04
C ALA A 123 2.23 18.53 -4.17
N PRO A 124 1.17 18.46 -3.35
CA PRO A 124 0.16 19.51 -3.36
C PRO A 124 0.87 20.85 -3.12
N ASP A 125 0.72 21.76 -4.07
CA ASP A 125 1.32 23.09 -3.98
C ASP A 125 0.98 23.72 -2.63
N GLU A 126 1.86 24.54 -2.06
CA GLU A 126 1.60 25.24 -0.79
C GLU A 126 0.35 26.15 -0.85
N GLU A 127 -0.11 26.46 -2.06
CA GLU A 127 -1.34 27.22 -2.38
C GLU A 127 -2.59 26.34 -2.51
N TRP A 128 -2.46 25.01 -2.39
CA TRP A 128 -3.58 24.09 -2.44
C TRP A 128 -4.39 24.18 -1.14
N GLU A 129 -5.56 24.80 -1.22
CA GLU A 129 -6.52 24.82 -0.12
C GLU A 129 -7.51 23.64 -0.26
N PRO A 130 -7.65 22.77 0.76
CA PRO A 130 -8.65 21.71 0.72
C PRO A 130 -10.05 22.32 0.56
N PRO A 131 -10.94 21.72 -0.24
CA PRO A 131 -12.29 22.24 -0.41
C PRO A 131 -13.00 22.34 0.93
N GLU A 132 -13.60 23.49 1.22
CA GLU A 132 -14.36 23.70 2.46
C GLU A 132 -15.46 22.63 2.58
N PRO A 133 -15.55 21.90 3.70
CA PRO A 133 -16.60 20.92 3.89
C PRO A 133 -17.97 21.62 3.86
N GLU A 134 -18.82 21.26 2.89
CA GLU A 134 -20.20 21.72 2.85
C GLU A 134 -20.95 21.23 4.10
N TYR A 135 -21.06 22.08 5.11
CA TYR A 135 -21.91 21.82 6.27
C TYR A 135 -23.38 21.81 5.82
N ARG A 136 -23.92 20.64 5.49
CA ARG A 136 -25.37 20.45 5.39
C ARG A 136 -25.98 20.72 6.75
N GLN A 137 -26.63 21.88 6.88
CA GLN A 137 -27.42 22.23 8.05
C GLN A 137 -28.39 21.09 8.36
N ARG A 138 -28.21 20.44 9.51
CA ARG A 138 -29.19 19.49 10.03
C ARG A 138 -30.51 20.25 10.29
N PRO A 139 -31.68 19.69 9.94
CA PRO A 139 -32.95 20.36 10.20
C PRO A 139 -33.11 20.61 11.70
N THR A 140 -33.36 21.87 12.08
CA THR A 140 -33.76 22.27 13.42
C THR A 140 -35.18 21.79 13.70
N GLY A 141 -35.31 20.56 14.20
CA GLY A 141 -36.56 20.01 14.70
C GLY A 141 -36.46 19.73 16.19
N SER A 142 -36.76 20.71 17.04
CA SER A 142 -36.98 20.48 18.48
C SER A 142 -38.23 19.63 18.67
N PRO A 143 -38.18 18.47 19.36
CA PRO A 143 -39.40 17.77 19.74
C PRO A 143 -40.07 18.52 20.89
N SER A 144 -41.26 19.07 20.65
CA SER A 144 -42.22 19.40 21.71
C SER A 144 -42.61 18.12 22.46
N GLY A 145 -42.42 18.10 23.77
CA GLY A 145 -42.88 17.05 24.67
C GLY A 145 -43.26 17.63 26.02
N ALA A 146 -44.56 17.59 26.33
CA ALA A 146 -45.17 18.07 27.56
C ALA A 146 -44.80 17.22 28.79
N VAL A 147 -44.82 17.83 29.97
CA VAL A 147 -45.09 17.14 31.24
C VAL A 147 -46.12 17.97 32.01
N GLY A 148 -47.31 17.38 32.19
CA GLY A 148 -48.31 17.83 33.15
C GLY A 148 -48.10 17.14 34.50
N GLY A 149 -48.52 17.82 35.56
CA GLY A 149 -48.52 17.36 36.94
C GLY A 149 -48.83 18.51 37.88
#